data_AF-A0A7V9E4C9-F1
#
_entry.id   AF-A0A7V9E4C9-F1
#
_cell.length_a   1.000
_cell.length_b   1.000
_cell.length_c   1.000
_cell.angle_alpha   90.00
_cell.angle_beta   90.00
_cell.angle_gamma   90.00
#
_symmetry.space_group_name_H-M   'P 1'
#
loop_
_entity.id
_entity.type
_entity.pdbx_description
1 polymer ?
#
loop_
_entity_poly.entity_id
_entity_poly.type
_entity_poly.pdbx_seq_one_letter_code
_entity_poly.pdbx_strand_id
1 'polypeptide(L)'
;MSTEGGTKAIIAALLANTGIAIAKFVAFLITGASSMLAESVHSVADASNQGLLLLGGKRAKRKATPEHPFGFGRERYIYAFIVAIVLFTLGGLFALYEG
;
A
#
# COMPACT_ATOMS: atom_id res chain seq x y z
N MET A 1 23.81 -11.46 -1.20
CA MET A 1 23.90 -10.46 -0.11
C MET A 1 23.25 -9.15 -0.57
N SER A 2 21.92 -8.99 -0.41
CA SER A 2 21.24 -7.69 -0.67
C SER A 2 19.83 -7.57 -0.01
N THR A 3 19.27 -8.63 0.55
CA THR A 3 17.84 -8.68 0.95
C THR A 3 17.55 -8.08 2.33
N GLU A 4 18.55 -7.77 3.15
CA GLU A 4 18.34 -7.21 4.49
C GLU A 4 18.11 -5.68 4.48
N GLY A 5 18.72 -4.95 3.55
CA GLY A 5 18.52 -3.50 3.42
C GLY A 5 17.10 -3.14 2.97
N GLY A 6 16.53 -3.93 2.05
CA GLY A 6 15.20 -3.66 1.49
C GLY A 6 14.06 -3.75 2.52
N THR A 7 14.10 -4.72 3.44
CA THR A 7 13.00 -4.88 4.42
C THR A 7 12.98 -3.73 5.42
N LYS A 8 14.16 -3.30 5.94
CA LYS A 8 14.25 -2.13 6.83
C LYS A 8 13.80 -0.85 6.14
N ALA A 9 14.18 -0.65 4.88
CA ALA A 9 13.75 0.50 4.08
C ALA A 9 12.22 0.50 3.87
N ILE A 10 11.61 -0.65 3.57
CA ILE A 10 10.14 -0.75 3.42
C ILE A 10 9.43 -0.46 4.74
N ILE A 11 9.95 -0.92 5.88
CA ILE A 11 9.37 -0.62 7.20
C ILE A 11 9.49 0.88 7.52
N ALA A 12 10.64 1.49 7.24
CA ALA A 12 10.83 2.92 7.44
C ALA A 12 9.87 3.74 6.56
N ALA A 13 9.73 3.37 5.28
CA ALA A 13 8.79 3.99 4.36
C ALA A 13 7.34 3.83 4.86
N LEU A 14 6.97 2.62 5.32
CA LEU A 14 5.63 2.34 5.86
C LEU A 14 5.28 3.27 7.02
N LEU A 15 6.19 3.43 7.97
CA LEU A 15 5.99 4.30 9.13
C LEU A 15 5.88 5.77 8.70
N ALA A 16 6.77 6.23 7.81
CA ALA A 16 6.75 7.60 7.31
C ALA A 16 5.44 7.92 6.56
N ASN A 17 5.04 7.06 5.62
CA ASN A 17 3.82 7.28 4.83
C ASN A 17 2.54 7.15 5.65
N THR A 18 2.52 6.27 6.65
CA THR A 18 1.40 6.21 7.59
C THR A 18 1.30 7.51 8.40
N GLY A 19 2.43 8.04 8.88
CA GLY A 19 2.46 9.33 9.57
C GLY A 19 1.96 10.49 8.70
N ILE A 20 2.41 10.54 7.44
CA ILE A 20 1.96 11.55 6.46
C ILE A 20 0.47 11.40 6.17
N ALA A 21 -0.04 10.17 6.01
CA ALA A 21 -1.45 9.91 5.77
C ALA A 21 -2.33 10.43 6.91
N ILE A 22 -1.94 10.18 8.17
CA ILE A 22 -2.64 10.69 9.35
C ILE A 22 -2.62 12.22 9.36
N ALA A 23 -1.46 12.84 9.14
CA ALA A 23 -1.34 14.29 9.14
C ALA A 23 -2.22 14.96 8.08
N LYS A 24 -2.24 14.41 6.85
CA LYS A 24 -3.11 14.91 5.77
C LYS A 24 -4.58 14.72 6.09
N PHE A 25 -4.96 13.58 6.69
CA PHE A 25 -6.35 13.34 7.06
C PHE A 25 -6.82 14.30 8.16
N VAL A 26 -5.98 14.59 9.15
CA VAL A 26 -6.25 15.63 10.15
C VAL A 26 -6.36 17.00 9.49
N ALA A 27 -5.48 17.32 8.54
CA ALA A 27 -5.57 18.58 7.78
C ALA A 27 -6.86 18.68 6.98
N PHE A 28 -7.35 17.58 6.39
CA PHE A 28 -8.66 17.51 5.77
C PHE A 28 -9.78 17.80 6.79
N LEU A 29 -9.78 17.17 7.97
CA LEU A 29 -10.82 17.41 8.98
C LEU A 29 -10.88 18.88 9.44
N ILE A 30 -9.73 19.57 9.45
CA ILE A 30 -9.66 20.99 9.81
C ILE A 30 -10.10 21.90 8.66
N THR A 31 -9.70 21.58 7.42
CA THR A 31 -9.90 22.45 6.25
C THR A 31 -11.19 22.18 5.50
N GLY A 32 -11.75 20.98 5.61
CA GLY A 32 -12.87 20.48 4.81
C GLY A 32 -12.56 20.39 3.31
N ALA A 33 -11.29 20.52 2.90
CA ALA A 33 -10.94 20.62 1.49
C ALA A 33 -10.88 19.24 0.81
N SER A 34 -11.68 19.06 -0.25
CA SER A 34 -11.69 17.85 -1.09
C SER A 34 -10.31 17.44 -1.59
N SER A 35 -9.47 18.42 -1.94
CA SER A 35 -8.08 18.19 -2.37
C SER A 35 -7.23 17.56 -1.26
N MET A 36 -7.46 17.92 0.01
CA MET A 36 -6.75 17.33 1.15
C MET A 36 -7.23 15.91 1.43
N LEU A 37 -8.51 15.59 1.21
CA LEU A 37 -8.99 14.21 1.33
C LEU A 37 -8.42 13.33 0.21
N ALA A 38 -8.37 13.81 -1.03
CA ALA A 38 -7.72 13.10 -2.14
C ALA A 38 -6.23 12.82 -1.85
N GLU A 39 -5.50 13.82 -1.33
CA GLU A 39 -4.10 13.68 -0.89
C GLU A 39 -3.93 12.69 0.27
N SER A 40 -4.91 12.63 1.19
CA SER A 40 -4.93 11.67 2.30
C SER A 40 -5.14 10.24 1.82
N VAL A 41 -6.09 10.02 0.92
CA VAL A 41 -6.36 8.72 0.28
C VAL A 41 -5.11 8.25 -0.48
N HIS A 42 -4.42 9.15 -1.17
CA HIS A 42 -3.16 8.84 -1.84
C HIS A 42 -2.06 8.42 -0.86
N SER A 43 -1.92 9.09 0.29
CA SER A 43 -0.92 8.66 1.29
C SER A 43 -1.27 7.33 1.96
N VAL A 44 -2.57 7.02 2.14
CA VAL A 44 -3.03 5.67 2.56
C VAL A 44 -2.71 4.62 1.51
N ALA A 45 -2.85 4.96 0.22
CA ALA A 45 -2.47 4.10 -0.89
C ALA A 45 -1.00 3.68 -0.84
N ASP A 46 -0.11 4.64 -0.61
CA ASP A 46 1.32 4.38 -0.58
C ASP A 46 1.72 3.55 0.64
N ALA A 47 1.14 3.83 1.81
CA ALA A 47 1.31 2.98 3.00
C ALA A 47 0.81 1.54 2.75
N SER A 48 -0.33 1.39 2.08
CA SER A 48 -0.88 0.07 1.71
C SER A 48 0.06 -0.69 0.77
N ASN A 49 0.66 0.00 -0.20
CA ASN A 49 1.66 -0.58 -1.10
C ASN A 49 2.86 -1.13 -0.31
N GLN A 50 3.41 -0.36 0.64
CA GLN A 50 4.49 -0.86 1.51
C GLN A 50 4.08 -2.06 2.36
N GLY A 51 2.85 -2.08 2.88
CA GLY A 51 2.29 -3.24 3.58
C GLY A 51 2.23 -4.50 2.70
N LEU A 52 1.80 -4.36 1.45
CA LEU A 52 1.80 -5.46 0.48
C LEU A 52 3.20 -5.92 0.11
N LEU A 53 4.17 -5.01 -0.01
CA LEU A 53 5.55 -5.37 -0.29
C LEU A 53 6.14 -6.21 0.84
N LEU A 54 5.83 -5.87 2.10
CA LEU A 54 6.21 -6.69 3.25
C LEU A 54 5.50 -8.04 3.25
N LEU A 55 4.19 -8.07 2.99
CA LEU A 55 3.41 -9.32 2.95
C LEU A 55 3.88 -10.23 1.81
N GLY A 56 4.04 -9.68 0.60
CA GLY A 56 4.54 -10.37 -0.58
C GLY A 56 5.98 -10.85 -0.40
N GLY A 57 6.84 -10.06 0.26
CA GLY A 57 8.18 -10.50 0.65
C GLY A 57 8.17 -11.67 1.64
N LYS A 58 7.25 -11.65 2.62
CA LYS A 58 7.07 -12.75 3.58
C LYS A 58 6.53 -14.02 2.91
N ARG A 59 5.56 -13.87 2.00
CA ARG A 59 4.96 -14.99 1.27
C ARG A 59 5.86 -15.56 0.17
N ALA A 60 6.66 -14.74 -0.49
CA ALA A 60 7.66 -15.20 -1.45
C ALA A 60 8.76 -16.06 -0.82
N LYS A 61 9.01 -15.91 0.49
CA LYS A 61 9.92 -16.77 1.28
C LYS A 61 9.30 -18.10 1.70
N ARG A 62 8.02 -18.35 1.40
CA ARG A 62 7.33 -19.60 1.77
C ARG A 62 7.90 -20.76 0.93
N LYS A 63 8.18 -21.89 1.59
CA LYS A 63 8.73 -23.09 0.92
C LYS A 63 7.77 -23.58 -0.18
N ALA A 64 8.34 -24.09 -1.27
CA ALA A 64 7.58 -24.73 -2.33
C ALA A 64 6.74 -25.89 -1.78
N THR A 65 5.55 -26.07 -2.34
CA THR A 65 4.60 -27.13 -1.99
C THR A 65 4.35 -27.99 -3.24
N PRO A 66 3.78 -29.21 -3.11
CA PRO A 66 3.41 -30.02 -4.27
C PRO A 66 2.46 -29.31 -5.25
N GLU A 67 1.60 -28.43 -4.73
CA GLU A 67 0.66 -27.60 -5.50
C GLU A 67 1.36 -26.40 -6.16
N HIS A 68 2.44 -25.88 -5.57
CA HIS A 68 3.28 -24.83 -6.13
C HIS A 68 4.76 -25.25 -6.21
N PRO A 69 5.12 -26.11 -7.18
CA PRO A 69 6.47 -26.66 -7.32
C PRO A 69 7.52 -25.58 -7.68
N PHE A 70 7.10 -24.46 -8.28
CA PHE A 70 7.95 -23.31 -8.57
C PHE A 70 8.00 -22.26 -7.43
N GLY A 71 7.34 -22.51 -6.30
CA GLY A 71 7.26 -21.60 -5.16
C GLY A 71 6.31 -20.42 -5.35
N PHE A 72 6.36 -19.46 -4.41
CA PHE A 72 5.35 -18.39 -4.25
C PHE A 72 5.85 -17.00 -4.67
N GLY A 73 6.96 -16.90 -5.40
CA GLY A 73 7.58 -15.62 -5.75
C GLY A 73 6.68 -14.65 -6.54
N ARG A 74 5.70 -15.17 -7.28
CA ARG A 74 4.75 -14.38 -8.08
C ARG A 74 3.60 -13.77 -7.29
N GLU A 75 3.34 -14.21 -6.06
CA GLU A 75 2.22 -13.70 -5.25
C GLU A 75 2.30 -12.19 -5.01
N ARG A 76 3.51 -11.63 -4.92
CA ARG A 76 3.73 -10.18 -4.78
C ARG A 76 3.02 -9.36 -5.86
N TYR A 77 2.98 -9.84 -7.10
CA TYR A 77 2.35 -9.12 -8.22
C TYR A 77 0.83 -9.14 -8.13
N ILE A 78 0.25 -10.27 -7.69
CA ILE A 78 -1.21 -10.40 -7.49
C ILE A 78 -1.67 -9.42 -6.41
N TYR A 79 -0.94 -9.36 -5.30
CA TYR A 79 -1.25 -8.45 -4.21
C TYR A 79 -1.18 -6.97 -4.65
N ALA A 80 -0.16 -6.58 -5.41
CA ALA A 80 -0.05 -5.23 -5.97
C ALA A 80 -1.24 -4.87 -6.89
N PHE A 81 -1.69 -5.82 -7.72
CA PHE A 81 -2.83 -5.61 -8.61
C PHE A 81 -4.14 -5.39 -7.84
N ILE A 82 -4.38 -6.14 -6.77
CA ILE A 82 -5.58 -5.98 -5.92
C ILE A 82 -5.63 -4.58 -5.31
N VAL A 83 -4.52 -4.07 -4.79
CA VAL A 83 -4.49 -2.73 -4.20
C VAL A 83 -4.72 -1.63 -5.23
N ALA A 84 -4.20 -1.78 -6.46
CA ALA A 84 -4.50 -0.83 -7.53
C ALA A 84 -6.02 -0.71 -7.79
N ILE A 85 -6.74 -1.85 -7.82
CA ILE A 85 -8.20 -1.87 -7.99
C ILE A 85 -8.90 -1.16 -6.83
N VAL A 86 -8.54 -1.47 -5.59
CA VAL A 86 -9.17 -0.88 -4.39
C VAL A 86 -8.99 0.63 -4.36
N LEU A 87 -7.78 1.12 -4.63
CA LEU A 87 -7.46 2.53 -4.62
C LEU A 87 -8.13 3.30 -5.74
N PHE A 88 -8.13 2.73 -6.95
CA PHE A 88 -8.83 3.32 -8.09
C PHE A 88 -10.33 3.44 -7.81
N THR A 89 -10.93 2.39 -7.25
CA THR A 89 -12.37 2.37 -6.97
C THR A 89 -12.74 3.37 -5.87
N LEU A 90 -12.02 3.36 -4.74
CA LEU A 90 -12.29 4.29 -3.63
C LEU A 90 -12.03 5.73 -4.03
N GLY A 91 -10.89 6.01 -4.68
CA GLY A 91 -10.56 7.36 -5.15
C GLY A 91 -11.53 7.86 -6.23
N GLY A 92 -11.91 6.99 -7.17
CA GLY A 92 -12.86 7.32 -8.23
C GLY A 92 -14.26 7.60 -7.71
N LEU A 93 -14.79 6.74 -6.81
CA LEU A 93 -16.10 6.96 -6.18
C LEU A 93 -16.12 8.22 -5.33
N PHE A 94 -15.06 8.46 -4.58
CA PHE A 94 -14.91 9.65 -3.76
C PHE A 94 -14.89 10.94 -4.62
N ALA A 95 -14.13 10.93 -5.72
CA ALA A 95 -14.11 12.05 -6.67
C ALA A 95 -15.46 12.29 -7.36
N LEU A 96 -16.24 11.24 -7.63
CA LEU A 96 -17.61 11.38 -8.16
C LEU A 96 -18.63 11.87 -7.13
N TYR A 97 -18.35 11.69 -5.83
CA TYR A 97 -19.24 12.12 -4.75
C TYR A 97 -19.01 13.57 -4.34
N GLU A 98 -17.74 14.02 -4.37
CA GLU A 98 -17.37 15.40 -4.04
C GLU A 98 -17.24 16.35 -5.25
N GLY A 99 -17.14 15.80 -6.46
CA GLY A 99 -17.18 16.56 -7.72
C GLY A 99 -18.60 16.77 -8.21
#